data_AF-A0A1I8BN66-F1
#
_entry.id   AF-A0A1I8BN66-F1
#
_cell.length_a   1.000
_cell.length_b   1.000
_cell.length_c   1.000
_cell.angle_alpha   90.00
_cell.angle_beta   90.00
_cell.angle_gamma   90.00
#
_symmetry.space_group_name_H-M   'P 1'
#
loop_
_entity.id
_entity.type
_entity.pdbx_description
1 polymer ?
#
loop_
_entity_poly.entity_id
_entity_poly.type
_entity_poly.pdbx_seq_one_letter_code
_entity_poly.pdbx_strand_id
1 'polypeptide(L)'
;MPPEITSPTWEFFSKNGTKVICKLCNRQLVCHVSDMRKHLKTIHQQELPVVEYAKNNNVKCHLFKSCGYSNFYLEEWSRAFMEAPTDNTTEEFENFVNKDRGEYSVYLVRSGPTLKHLVYVGITAIKDLKYRFSDHGHIDKFSNYKNLQRAVFLPKMSKTTAEIVEPLIIMSSKTNKKMLNTRKEVRNLNQLDVPDEPFHERVMRYHKMVVNLLARRWEELKWEDFSAEQQPTSSSSIQITTTPNIQQCKRRSNQELLEELEAKDKPKRNPFSTMNEH
;
A
#
# COMPACT_ATOMS: atom_id res chain seq x y z
N MET A 1 -7.42 39.25 5.55
CA MET A 1 -6.08 38.64 5.50
C MET A 1 -6.23 37.21 5.01
N PRO A 2 -5.49 36.78 3.97
CA PRO A 2 -5.49 35.37 3.58
C PRO A 2 -4.97 34.52 4.75
N PRO A 3 -5.56 33.34 5.02
CA PRO A 3 -5.08 32.46 6.09
C PRO A 3 -3.66 31.99 5.76
N GLU A 4 -2.71 32.21 6.67
CA GLU A 4 -1.35 31.68 6.56
C GLU A 4 -1.43 30.16 6.33
N ILE A 5 -0.81 29.68 5.25
CA ILE A 5 -0.70 28.26 4.94
C ILE A 5 0.29 27.65 5.95
N THR A 6 -0.22 27.24 7.10
CA THR A 6 0.58 26.56 8.11
C THR A 6 0.86 25.13 7.65
N SER A 7 2.14 24.76 7.58
CA SER A 7 2.57 23.39 7.26
C SER A 7 1.78 22.36 8.09
N PRO A 8 1.30 21.23 7.53
CA PRO A 8 0.54 20.21 8.27
C PRO A 8 1.26 19.68 9.52
N THR A 9 2.59 19.81 9.54
CA THR A 9 3.41 19.49 10.70
C THR A 9 3.01 20.28 11.95
N TRP A 10 2.56 21.53 11.82
CA TRP A 10 2.21 22.42 12.94
C TRP A 10 1.08 21.91 13.81
N GLU A 11 0.27 20.97 13.33
CA GLU A 11 -0.88 20.51 14.10
C GLU A 11 -0.52 19.67 15.33
N PHE A 12 0.64 19.02 15.24
CA PHE A 12 1.24 18.24 16.32
C PHE A 12 2.00 19.11 17.31
N PHE A 13 2.10 20.42 17.08
CA PHE A 13 2.88 21.32 17.91
C PHE A 13 2.09 22.56 18.36
N SER A 14 2.39 23.06 19.54
CA SER A 14 1.92 24.36 20.03
C SER A 14 3.10 25.32 20.05
N LYS A 15 2.95 26.51 19.49
CA LYS A 15 3.98 27.55 19.59
C LYS A 15 4.01 28.11 21.01
N ASN A 16 5.20 28.19 21.60
CA ASN A 16 5.44 28.84 22.88
C ASN A 16 6.70 29.72 22.76
N GLY A 17 6.50 30.99 22.40
CA GLY A 17 7.59 31.92 22.09
C GLY A 17 8.44 31.43 20.92
N THR A 18 9.74 31.26 21.16
CA THR A 18 10.74 30.74 20.20
C THR A 18 10.83 29.22 20.16
N LYS A 19 10.06 28.54 21.02
CA LYS A 19 9.99 27.08 21.09
C LYS A 19 8.66 26.58 20.59
N VAL A 20 8.62 25.29 20.28
CA VAL A 20 7.39 24.55 20.00
C VAL A 20 7.30 23.37 20.95
N ILE A 21 6.09 23.09 21.43
CA ILE A 21 5.81 21.98 22.33
C ILE A 21 5.09 20.91 21.53
N CYS A 22 5.64 19.71 21.47
CA CYS A 22 4.95 18.56 20.88
C CYS A 22 3.71 18.23 21.71
N LYS A 23 2.53 18.22 21.10
CA LYS A 23 1.26 17.90 21.78
C LYS A 23 1.12 16.42 22.14
N LEU A 24 1.96 15.55 21.57
CA LEU A 24 1.88 14.09 21.77
C LEU A 24 2.75 13.60 22.94
N CYS A 25 3.92 14.21 23.14
CA CYS A 25 4.86 13.81 24.20
C CYS A 25 5.30 14.97 25.11
N ASN A 26 4.72 16.16 24.94
CA ASN A 26 5.07 17.38 25.68
C ASN A 26 6.55 17.81 25.58
N ARG A 27 7.31 17.24 24.65
CA ARG A 27 8.72 17.61 24.43
C ARG A 27 8.83 18.98 23.77
N GLN A 28 9.69 19.83 24.31
CA GLN A 28 10.02 21.12 23.70
C GLN A 28 11.08 20.97 22.61
N LEU A 29 10.90 21.70 21.50
CA LEU A 29 11.82 21.77 20.37
C LEU A 29 12.04 23.24 19.97
N VAL A 30 13.07 23.48 19.16
CA VAL A 30 13.26 24.75 18.46
C VAL A 30 12.13 24.93 17.44
N CYS A 31 11.64 26.16 17.28
CA CYS A 31 10.55 26.52 16.38
C CYS A 31 10.96 26.48 14.89
N HIS A 32 11.33 25.29 14.40
CA HIS A 32 11.69 25.05 13.02
C HIS A 32 10.99 23.80 12.46
N VAL A 33 10.40 23.91 11.27
CA VAL A 33 9.57 22.85 10.68
C VAL A 33 10.40 21.57 10.41
N SER A 34 11.70 21.69 10.10
CA SER A 34 12.57 20.52 9.93
C SER A 34 12.76 19.75 11.24
N ASP A 35 12.89 20.45 12.37
CA ASP A 35 13.08 19.82 13.68
C ASP A 35 11.81 19.16 14.17
N MET A 36 10.67 19.81 13.94
CA MET A 36 9.34 19.24 14.14
C MET A 36 9.16 17.94 13.32
N ARG A 37 9.49 17.95 12.02
CA ARG A 37 9.43 16.74 11.18
C ARG A 37 10.41 15.67 11.63
N LYS A 38 11.63 16.04 11.98
CA LYS A 38 12.64 15.11 12.49
C LYS A 38 12.15 14.46 13.77
N HIS A 39 11.55 15.23 14.69
CA HIS A 39 10.96 14.71 15.91
C HIS A 39 9.82 13.73 15.65
N LEU A 40 8.89 14.05 14.74
CA LEU A 40 7.85 13.10 14.33
C LEU A 40 8.49 11.84 13.73
N LYS A 41 9.51 11.97 12.88
CA LYS A 41 10.22 10.83 12.30
C LYS A 41 10.97 9.95 13.30
N THR A 42 11.43 10.50 14.41
CA THR A 42 12.21 9.73 15.38
C THR A 42 11.38 9.20 16.53
N ILE A 43 10.36 9.95 16.97
CA ILE A 43 9.59 9.65 18.19
C ILE A 43 8.14 9.23 17.87
N HIS A 44 7.55 9.76 16.79
CA HIS A 44 6.14 9.54 16.43
C HIS A 44 5.99 9.08 14.97
N GLN A 45 6.73 8.03 14.60
CA GLN A 45 6.82 7.56 13.21
C GLN A 45 5.46 7.25 12.58
N GLN A 46 4.50 6.83 13.40
CA GLN A 46 3.12 6.55 13.02
C GLN A 46 2.36 7.76 12.47
N GLU A 47 2.79 8.99 12.80
CA GLU A 47 2.11 10.23 12.38
C GLU A 47 2.69 10.80 11.07
N LEU A 48 3.85 10.31 10.61
CA LEU A 48 4.47 10.77 9.37
C LEU A 48 3.61 10.58 8.12
N PRO A 49 2.93 9.43 7.93
CA PRO A 49 2.04 9.25 6.78
C PRO A 49 0.95 10.33 6.69
N VAL A 50 0.43 10.80 7.83
CA VAL A 50 -0.56 11.89 7.90
C VAL A 50 0.03 13.19 7.39
N VAL A 51 1.21 13.55 7.88
CA VAL A 51 1.91 14.79 7.50
C VAL A 51 2.29 14.79 6.01
N GLU A 52 2.76 13.65 5.51
CA GLU A 52 3.09 13.49 4.08
C GLU A 52 1.85 13.55 3.19
N TYR A 53 0.76 12.89 3.61
CA TYR A 53 -0.52 12.94 2.90
C TYR A 53 -1.08 14.36 2.81
N ALA A 54 -1.19 15.06 3.95
CA ALA A 54 -1.71 16.42 4.01
C ALA A 54 -0.86 17.39 3.17
N LYS A 55 0.46 17.20 3.17
CA LYS A 55 1.39 17.98 2.34
C LYS A 55 1.19 17.72 0.84
N ASN A 56 1.10 16.46 0.44
CA ASN A 56 1.01 16.08 -0.98
C ASN A 56 -0.34 16.45 -1.60
N ASN A 57 -1.40 16.55 -0.79
CA ASN A 57 -2.76 16.84 -1.26
C ASN A 57 -3.23 18.26 -0.91
N ASN A 58 -2.36 19.09 -0.31
CA ASN A 58 -2.69 20.44 0.16
C ASN A 58 -3.94 20.48 1.08
N VAL A 59 -4.14 19.41 1.87
CA VAL A 59 -5.29 19.26 2.77
C VAL A 59 -4.92 19.82 4.15
N LYS A 60 -5.78 20.67 4.72
CA LYS A 60 -5.63 21.12 6.11
C LYS A 60 -5.83 19.93 7.04
N CYS A 61 -4.81 19.64 7.85
CA CYS A 61 -4.78 18.43 8.66
C CYS A 61 -5.73 18.53 9.89
N HIS A 62 -6.35 19.69 10.16
CA HIS A 62 -7.32 19.90 11.23
C HIS A 62 -8.50 18.92 11.16
N LEU A 63 -8.78 18.37 9.97
CA LEU A 63 -9.73 17.30 9.73
C LEU A 63 -9.33 15.94 10.34
N PHE A 64 -8.06 15.74 10.75
CA PHE A 64 -7.57 14.48 11.32
C PHE A 64 -7.70 14.40 12.84
N LYS A 65 -7.74 15.54 13.55
CA LYS A 65 -7.91 15.58 15.01
C LYS A 65 -9.35 15.33 15.48
N SER A 66 -10.33 15.83 14.74
CA SER A 66 -11.75 15.60 15.04
C SER A 66 -12.24 14.23 14.59
N CYS A 67 -11.43 13.51 13.82
CA CYS A 67 -11.82 12.29 13.12
C CYS A 67 -11.10 11.05 13.71
N GLY A 68 -10.38 11.19 14.84
CA GLY A 68 -9.79 10.02 15.51
C GLY A 68 -8.74 9.26 14.68
N TYR A 69 -8.16 9.82 13.61
CA TYR A 69 -7.23 9.14 12.70
C TYR A 69 -5.96 8.61 13.39
N SER A 70 -5.52 9.23 14.48
CA SER A 70 -4.43 8.70 15.30
C SER A 70 -4.86 7.46 16.08
N ASN A 71 -6.09 7.43 16.60
CA ASN A 71 -6.68 6.28 17.30
C ASN A 71 -7.09 5.14 16.33
N PHE A 72 -7.45 5.52 15.11
CA PHE A 72 -7.80 4.66 13.98
C PHE A 72 -6.69 3.63 13.65
N TYR A 73 -5.41 3.96 13.91
CA TYR A 73 -4.30 3.02 13.71
C TYR A 73 -3.83 2.30 14.97
N LEU A 74 -4.41 2.57 16.14
CA LEU A 74 -3.76 2.24 17.41
C LEU A 74 -4.17 0.92 18.07
N GLU A 75 -5.37 0.35 17.90
CA GLU A 75 -5.62 -1.02 18.44
C GLU A 75 -6.95 -1.66 17.98
N GLU A 76 -8.01 -0.87 17.79
CA GLU A 76 -9.38 -1.40 17.66
C GLU A 76 -9.69 -2.17 16.36
N TRP A 77 -8.94 -1.94 15.28
CA TRP A 77 -9.21 -2.52 13.96
C TRP A 77 -8.94 -4.00 13.89
N SER A 78 -7.88 -4.37 14.60
CA SER A 78 -7.51 -5.74 14.78
C SER A 78 -8.56 -6.59 15.49
N ARG A 79 -9.43 -5.93 16.28
CA ARG A 79 -10.48 -6.58 17.04
C ARG A 79 -11.58 -7.10 16.13
N ALA A 80 -11.92 -6.41 15.04
CA ALA A 80 -12.85 -6.93 14.02
C ALA A 80 -12.35 -8.23 13.34
N PHE A 81 -11.03 -8.45 13.33
CA PHE A 81 -10.42 -9.69 12.83
C PHE A 81 -10.44 -10.83 13.87
N MET A 82 -10.66 -10.51 15.15
CA MET A 82 -10.53 -11.41 16.30
C MET A 82 -11.90 -11.73 16.94
N GLU A 83 -12.82 -10.79 16.94
CA GLU A 83 -14.20 -10.92 17.35
C GLU A 83 -14.98 -11.34 16.11
N ALA A 84 -15.55 -12.54 16.13
CA ALA A 84 -16.37 -13.05 15.04
C ALA A 84 -17.41 -11.96 14.65
N PRO A 85 -17.54 -11.61 13.36
CA PRO A 85 -18.44 -10.55 12.95
C PRO A 85 -19.86 -10.86 13.40
N THR A 86 -20.45 -9.96 14.20
CA THR A 86 -21.88 -10.02 14.55
C THR A 86 -22.75 -9.39 13.46
N ASP A 87 -22.16 -8.63 12.54
CA ASP A 87 -22.85 -7.89 11.50
C ASP A 87 -22.50 -8.42 10.10
N ASN A 88 -23.52 -8.92 9.39
CA ASN A 88 -23.39 -9.58 8.09
C ASN A 88 -23.37 -8.60 6.90
N THR A 89 -23.41 -7.30 7.17
CA THR A 89 -23.48 -6.27 6.13
C THR A 89 -22.20 -6.25 5.30
N THR A 90 -22.29 -6.83 4.10
CA THR A 90 -21.20 -6.90 3.10
C THR A 90 -21.65 -6.39 1.73
N GLU A 91 -22.95 -6.11 1.57
CA GLU A 91 -23.59 -5.79 0.29
C GLU A 91 -22.99 -4.54 -0.36
N GLU A 92 -22.78 -3.46 0.39
CA GLU A 92 -22.16 -2.24 -0.17
C GLU A 92 -20.76 -2.51 -0.70
N PHE A 93 -19.95 -3.26 0.05
CA PHE A 93 -18.60 -3.64 -0.39
C PHE A 93 -18.64 -4.56 -1.60
N GLU A 94 -19.56 -5.54 -1.63
CA GLU A 94 -19.75 -6.40 -2.78
C GLU A 94 -20.19 -5.60 -4.03
N ASN A 95 -21.08 -4.61 -3.87
CA ASN A 95 -21.46 -3.69 -4.94
C ASN A 95 -20.28 -2.86 -5.42
N PHE A 96 -19.46 -2.33 -4.50
CA PHE A 96 -18.23 -1.60 -4.83
C PHE A 96 -17.26 -2.46 -5.65
N VAL A 97 -17.01 -3.71 -5.24
CA VAL A 97 -16.09 -4.60 -5.94
C VAL A 97 -16.63 -5.02 -7.32
N ASN A 98 -17.96 -5.14 -7.45
CA ASN A 98 -18.60 -5.58 -8.69
C ASN A 98 -18.89 -4.44 -9.68
N LYS A 99 -18.73 -3.17 -9.29
CA LYS A 99 -19.00 -2.00 -10.13
C LYS A 99 -18.21 -2.03 -11.43
N ASP A 100 -16.90 -2.30 -11.33
CA ASP A 100 -15.98 -2.29 -12.47
C ASP A 100 -15.26 -3.63 -12.59
N ARG A 101 -15.70 -4.44 -13.56
CA ARG A 101 -15.05 -5.71 -13.88
C ARG A 101 -13.71 -5.48 -14.60
N GLY A 102 -12.77 -6.37 -14.38
CA GLY A 102 -11.46 -6.29 -15.02
C GLY A 102 -10.69 -7.60 -14.95
N GLU A 103 -9.39 -7.52 -15.22
CA GLU A 103 -8.49 -8.68 -15.25
C GLU A 103 -7.75 -8.90 -13.93
N TYR A 104 -7.93 -8.05 -12.92
CA TYR A 104 -7.17 -8.13 -11.67
C TYR A 104 -7.91 -8.96 -10.63
N SER A 105 -7.13 -9.60 -9.75
CA SER A 105 -7.62 -10.40 -8.64
C SER A 105 -6.83 -10.08 -7.39
N VAL A 106 -7.53 -10.14 -6.25
CA VAL A 106 -6.90 -10.17 -4.92
C VAL A 106 -6.72 -11.63 -4.53
N TYR A 107 -5.48 -12.01 -4.24
CA TYR A 107 -5.14 -13.34 -3.73
C TYR A 107 -4.56 -13.24 -2.31
N LEU A 108 -4.65 -14.36 -1.61
CA LEU A 108 -4.22 -14.51 -0.23
C LEU A 108 -3.20 -15.63 -0.14
N VAL A 109 -2.29 -15.52 0.82
CA VAL A 109 -1.39 -16.59 1.22
C VAL A 109 -1.53 -16.82 2.72
N ARG A 110 -1.70 -18.06 3.13
CA ARG A 110 -1.81 -18.47 4.54
C ARG A 110 -0.80 -19.55 4.90
N SER A 111 -0.43 -19.61 6.18
CA SER A 111 0.46 -20.63 6.72
C SER A 111 -0.23 -21.65 7.65
N GLY A 112 -1.56 -21.68 7.66
CA GLY A 112 -2.35 -22.46 8.58
C GLY A 112 -3.86 -22.26 8.37
N PRO A 113 -4.72 -22.97 9.12
CA PRO A 113 -6.12 -23.14 8.74
C PRO A 113 -7.00 -21.93 9.07
N THR A 114 -6.62 -21.08 10.03
CA THR A 114 -7.47 -19.96 10.45
C THR A 114 -7.03 -18.64 9.84
N LEU A 115 -7.93 -17.65 9.86
CA LEU A 115 -7.69 -16.30 9.37
C LEU A 115 -6.43 -15.63 10.01
N LYS A 116 -6.10 -15.97 11.26
CA LYS A 116 -4.87 -15.52 11.97
C LYS A 116 -3.57 -16.01 11.33
N HIS A 117 -3.65 -16.97 10.41
CA HIS A 117 -2.53 -17.49 9.64
C HIS A 117 -2.40 -16.85 8.27
N LEU A 118 -3.18 -15.80 7.95
CA LEU A 118 -2.92 -14.97 6.77
C LEU A 118 -1.53 -14.35 6.88
N VAL A 119 -0.68 -14.52 5.88
CA VAL A 119 0.71 -14.00 5.90
C VAL A 119 0.96 -12.99 4.79
N TYR A 120 0.12 -12.98 3.76
CA TYR A 120 0.28 -12.09 2.63
C TYR A 120 -1.03 -11.91 1.88
N VAL A 121 -1.21 -10.70 1.36
CA VAL A 121 -2.28 -10.33 0.43
C VAL A 121 -1.59 -9.78 -0.81
N GLY A 122 -2.08 -10.09 -2.00
CA GLY A 122 -1.51 -9.52 -3.20
C GLY A 122 -2.55 -9.25 -4.27
N ILE A 123 -2.21 -8.34 -5.17
CA ILE A 123 -2.91 -8.16 -6.43
C ILE A 123 -2.10 -8.70 -7.60
N THR A 124 -2.80 -9.21 -8.60
CA THR A 124 -2.22 -9.60 -9.90
C THR A 124 -3.29 -9.68 -10.97
N ALA A 125 -2.91 -9.54 -12.23
CA ALA A 125 -3.78 -9.92 -13.32
C ALA A 125 -3.98 -11.45 -13.32
N ILE A 126 -5.18 -11.91 -13.68
CA ILE A 126 -5.57 -13.33 -13.68
C ILE A 126 -4.62 -14.17 -14.55
N LYS A 127 -4.24 -13.65 -15.71
CA LYS A 127 -3.29 -14.30 -16.62
C LYS A 127 -1.89 -14.48 -16.02
N ASP A 128 -1.52 -13.60 -15.09
CA ASP A 128 -0.20 -13.56 -14.46
C ASP A 128 -0.18 -14.26 -13.11
N LEU A 129 -1.31 -14.81 -12.66
CA LEU A 129 -1.46 -15.40 -11.33
C LEU A 129 -0.38 -16.45 -11.06
N LYS A 130 -0.14 -17.37 -12.01
CA LYS A 130 0.91 -18.40 -11.90
C LYS A 130 2.32 -17.81 -11.78
N TYR A 131 2.67 -16.87 -12.66
CA TYR A 131 4.00 -16.24 -12.67
C TYR A 131 4.26 -15.42 -11.40
N ARG A 132 3.26 -14.66 -10.95
CA ARG A 132 3.37 -13.82 -9.77
C ARG A 132 3.70 -14.61 -8.50
N PHE A 133 3.25 -15.85 -8.43
CA PHE A 133 3.54 -16.72 -7.30
C PHE A 133 4.96 -17.30 -7.37
N SER A 134 5.40 -17.72 -8.55
CA SER A 134 6.79 -18.13 -8.79
C SER A 134 7.77 -17.00 -8.43
N ASP A 135 7.47 -15.75 -8.79
CA ASP A 135 8.29 -14.58 -8.41
C ASP A 135 8.49 -14.46 -6.89
N HIS A 136 7.45 -14.67 -6.07
CA HIS A 136 7.62 -14.59 -4.62
C HIS A 136 8.46 -15.74 -4.06
N GLY A 137 8.42 -16.91 -4.71
CA GLY A 137 9.29 -18.04 -4.39
C GLY A 137 10.77 -17.72 -4.66
N HIS A 138 11.06 -17.06 -5.77
CA HIS A 138 12.43 -16.69 -6.14
C HIS A 138 13.05 -15.58 -5.27
N ILE A 139 12.23 -14.73 -4.65
CA ILE A 139 12.73 -13.60 -3.83
C ILE A 139 12.86 -14.01 -2.34
N ASP A 140 12.84 -15.31 -2.03
CA ASP A 140 12.90 -15.85 -0.66
C ASP A 140 11.87 -15.24 0.30
N LYS A 141 10.80 -14.65 -0.24
CA LYS A 141 9.83 -13.86 0.53
C LYS A 141 9.15 -14.71 1.60
N PHE A 142 8.97 -15.98 1.28
CA PHE A 142 8.33 -16.95 2.15
C PHE A 142 9.27 -18.05 2.67
N SER A 143 10.59 -17.85 2.58
CA SER A 143 11.62 -18.82 3.00
C SER A 143 11.44 -19.37 4.42
N ASN A 144 10.85 -18.57 5.33
CA ASN A 144 10.62 -18.96 6.72
C ASN A 144 9.34 -19.80 6.96
N TYR A 145 8.57 -20.13 5.92
CA TYR A 145 7.31 -20.86 6.05
C TYR A 145 7.39 -22.22 5.37
N LYS A 146 7.08 -23.28 6.12
CA LYS A 146 7.12 -24.66 5.62
C LYS A 146 5.89 -25.05 4.81
N ASN A 147 4.72 -24.66 5.30
CA ASN A 147 3.43 -24.99 4.70
C ASN A 147 2.74 -23.69 4.37
N LEU A 148 2.62 -23.40 3.08
CA LEU A 148 1.91 -22.24 2.58
C LEU A 148 0.82 -22.71 1.64
N GLN A 149 -0.30 -22.00 1.71
CA GLN A 149 -1.39 -22.19 0.78
C GLN A 149 -1.80 -20.84 0.21
N ARG A 150 -2.26 -20.84 -1.03
CA ARG A 150 -2.74 -19.67 -1.74
C ARG A 150 -4.19 -19.85 -2.15
N ALA A 151 -4.94 -18.75 -2.23
CA ALA A 151 -6.28 -18.75 -2.79
C ALA A 151 -6.57 -17.41 -3.45
N VAL A 152 -7.43 -17.42 -4.47
CA VAL A 152 -8.01 -16.19 -5.04
C VAL A 152 -9.25 -15.84 -4.21
N PHE A 153 -9.26 -14.66 -3.59
CA PHE A 153 -10.37 -14.21 -2.74
C PHE A 153 -11.43 -13.45 -3.53
N LEU A 154 -11.00 -12.46 -4.31
CA LEU A 154 -11.89 -11.63 -5.11
C LEU A 154 -11.35 -11.60 -6.55
N PRO A 155 -11.97 -12.32 -7.48
CA PRO A 155 -11.54 -12.36 -8.87
C PRO A 155 -12.17 -11.26 -9.73
N LYS A 156 -11.54 -10.94 -10.87
CA LYS A 156 -12.13 -10.19 -12.00
C LYS A 156 -12.57 -8.75 -11.68
N MET A 157 -11.76 -8.02 -10.95
CA MET A 157 -11.98 -6.60 -10.67
C MET A 157 -11.08 -5.69 -11.52
N SER A 158 -11.46 -4.42 -11.61
CA SER A 158 -10.58 -3.39 -12.16
C SER A 158 -9.27 -3.31 -11.35
N LYS A 159 -8.20 -2.82 -11.99
CA LYS A 159 -6.92 -2.60 -11.31
C LYS A 159 -7.08 -1.64 -10.11
N THR A 160 -7.81 -0.55 -10.33
CA THR A 160 -8.08 0.48 -9.33
C THR A 160 -8.79 -0.10 -8.11
N THR A 161 -9.84 -0.90 -8.33
CA THR A 161 -10.56 -1.58 -7.25
C THR A 161 -9.63 -2.53 -6.49
N ALA A 162 -8.80 -3.32 -7.19
CA ALA A 162 -7.84 -4.22 -6.55
C ALA A 162 -6.83 -3.47 -5.67
N GLU A 163 -6.32 -2.35 -6.18
CA GLU A 163 -5.39 -1.45 -5.50
C GLU A 163 -5.98 -0.78 -4.25
N ILE A 164 -7.31 -0.70 -4.13
CA ILE A 164 -8.03 -0.25 -2.93
C ILE A 164 -8.31 -1.41 -1.97
N VAL A 165 -8.74 -2.57 -2.49
CA VAL A 165 -9.11 -3.73 -1.67
C VAL A 165 -7.91 -4.34 -0.96
N GLU A 166 -6.76 -4.44 -1.64
CA GLU A 166 -5.53 -4.98 -1.06
C GLU A 166 -5.15 -4.31 0.28
N PRO A 167 -4.99 -2.97 0.34
CA PRO A 167 -4.69 -2.30 1.60
C PRO A 167 -5.81 -2.43 2.64
N LEU A 168 -7.09 -2.44 2.23
CA LEU A 168 -8.18 -2.67 3.19
C LEU A 168 -8.02 -4.00 3.95
N ILE A 169 -7.54 -5.05 3.30
CA ILE A 169 -7.29 -6.34 3.98
C ILE A 169 -6.01 -6.28 4.80
N ILE A 170 -4.93 -5.71 4.25
CA ILE A 170 -3.63 -5.72 4.92
C ILE A 170 -3.60 -4.81 6.16
N MET A 171 -4.52 -3.86 6.28
CA MET A 171 -4.75 -3.12 7.53
C MET A 171 -4.98 -4.03 8.75
N SER A 172 -5.43 -5.28 8.54
CA SER A 172 -5.53 -6.32 9.58
C SER A 172 -4.16 -6.78 10.14
N SER A 173 -3.05 -6.39 9.52
CA SER A 173 -1.70 -6.82 9.86
C SER A 173 -1.19 -6.36 11.22
N LYS A 174 -1.79 -5.34 11.83
CA LYS A 174 -1.34 -4.87 13.14
C LYS A 174 -1.60 -5.89 14.26
N THR A 175 -2.65 -6.71 14.18
CA THR A 175 -2.76 -7.91 15.03
C THR A 175 -1.95 -9.05 14.49
N ASN A 176 -2.02 -9.25 13.18
CA ASN A 176 -1.34 -10.35 12.55
C ASN A 176 0.11 -9.97 12.23
N LYS A 177 0.95 -9.97 13.26
CA LYS A 177 2.40 -9.68 13.18
C LYS A 177 3.17 -10.60 12.20
N LYS A 178 2.51 -11.64 11.66
CA LYS A 178 3.06 -12.55 10.64
C LYS A 178 2.82 -12.08 9.21
N MET A 179 2.05 -11.01 9.00
CA MET A 179 1.81 -10.43 7.68
C MET A 179 3.09 -9.77 7.15
N LEU A 180 3.43 -10.04 5.88
CA LEU A 180 4.72 -9.65 5.29
C LEU A 180 4.69 -8.30 4.56
N ASN A 181 3.52 -7.79 4.16
CA ASN A 181 3.38 -6.60 3.31
C ASN A 181 2.80 -5.37 4.01
N THR A 182 3.00 -5.26 5.33
CA THR A 182 2.48 -4.20 6.20
C THR A 182 2.95 -2.77 5.88
N ARG A 183 3.89 -2.59 4.93
CA ARG A 183 4.52 -1.29 4.62
C ARG A 183 3.96 -0.58 3.37
N LYS A 184 3.01 -1.16 2.63
CA LYS A 184 2.59 -0.69 1.28
C LYS A 184 1.24 0.06 1.20
N GLU A 185 0.73 0.61 2.31
CA GLU A 185 -0.68 0.39 2.64
C GLU A 185 -1.70 1.55 2.55
N VAL A 186 -1.38 2.78 2.16
CA VAL A 186 -2.35 3.90 2.41
C VAL A 186 -2.64 4.78 1.20
N ARG A 187 -1.85 4.71 0.12
CA ARG A 187 -1.96 5.69 -0.97
C ARG A 187 -3.28 5.59 -1.75
N ASN A 188 -3.77 4.37 -1.96
CA ASN A 188 -4.92 4.12 -2.84
C ASN A 188 -6.26 4.25 -2.12
N LEU A 189 -6.30 4.21 -0.79
CA LEU A 189 -7.55 4.28 -0.01
C LEU A 189 -8.28 5.61 -0.22
N ASN A 190 -7.57 6.68 -0.60
CA ASN A 190 -8.17 7.99 -0.91
C ASN A 190 -9.13 7.96 -2.10
N GLN A 191 -9.08 6.89 -2.91
CA GLN A 191 -9.96 6.68 -4.06
C GLN A 191 -11.31 6.07 -3.68
N LEU A 192 -11.50 5.68 -2.40
CA LEU A 192 -12.85 5.46 -1.87
C LEU A 192 -13.54 6.83 -1.85
N ASP A 193 -14.41 7.11 -2.81
CA ASP A 193 -15.08 8.40 -2.93
C ASP A 193 -16.50 8.32 -2.36
N VAL A 194 -16.67 8.89 -1.16
CA VAL A 194 -17.98 9.15 -0.54
C VAL A 194 -17.91 10.57 0.05
N PRO A 195 -18.41 11.59 -0.66
CA PRO A 195 -18.13 12.99 -0.35
C PRO A 195 -18.62 13.43 1.05
N ASP A 196 -19.66 12.77 1.57
CA ASP A 196 -20.30 13.13 2.83
C ASP A 196 -19.79 12.35 4.04
N GLU A 197 -18.85 11.42 3.86
CA GLU A 197 -18.31 10.59 4.93
C GLU A 197 -16.84 10.95 5.23
N PRO A 198 -16.46 11.16 6.50
CA PRO A 198 -15.07 11.31 6.88
C PRO A 198 -14.22 10.13 6.38
N PHE A 199 -13.05 10.42 5.80
CA PHE A 199 -12.18 9.42 5.18
C PHE A 199 -11.93 8.19 6.07
N HIS A 200 -11.67 8.41 7.35
CA HIS A 200 -11.37 7.36 8.31
C HIS A 200 -12.62 6.50 8.62
N GLU A 201 -13.78 7.09 8.87
CA GLU A 201 -15.04 6.33 9.05
C GLU A 201 -15.33 5.45 7.83
N ARG A 202 -15.13 6.00 6.63
CA ARG A 202 -15.26 5.27 5.37
C ARG A 202 -14.32 4.08 5.27
N VAL A 203 -13.01 4.30 5.46
CA VAL A 203 -12.03 3.21 5.40
C VAL A 203 -12.33 2.17 6.48
N MET A 204 -12.79 2.57 7.67
CA MET A 204 -13.17 1.66 8.76
C MET A 204 -14.32 0.75 8.35
N ARG A 205 -15.35 1.35 7.78
CA ARG A 205 -16.54 0.65 7.35
C ARG A 205 -16.21 -0.35 6.25
N TYR A 206 -15.46 0.06 5.23
CA TYR A 206 -15.00 -0.81 4.15
C TYR A 206 -14.05 -1.92 4.63
N HIS A 207 -13.16 -1.61 5.59
CA HIS A 207 -12.30 -2.60 6.22
C HIS A 207 -13.10 -3.67 6.96
N LYS A 208 -14.07 -3.26 7.79
CA LYS A 208 -14.98 -4.21 8.47
C LYS A 208 -15.72 -5.08 7.47
N MET A 209 -16.30 -4.49 6.42
CA MET A 209 -17.01 -5.23 5.38
C MET A 209 -16.12 -6.26 4.67
N VAL A 210 -14.90 -5.88 4.26
CA VAL A 210 -14.01 -6.83 3.58
C VAL A 210 -13.51 -7.95 4.51
N VAL A 211 -13.25 -7.64 5.78
CA VAL A 211 -12.85 -8.65 6.78
C VAL A 211 -14.01 -9.60 7.07
N ASN A 212 -15.25 -9.10 7.19
CA ASN A 212 -16.44 -9.92 7.38
C ASN A 212 -16.66 -10.84 6.19
N LEU A 213 -16.52 -10.30 4.97
CA LEU A 213 -16.62 -11.07 3.74
C LEU A 213 -15.54 -12.16 3.67
N LEU A 214 -14.30 -11.81 4.05
CA LEU A 214 -13.18 -12.74 4.07
C LEU A 214 -13.39 -13.86 5.09
N ALA A 215 -13.80 -13.52 6.31
CA ALA A 215 -14.10 -14.49 7.36
C ALA A 215 -15.22 -15.44 6.95
N ARG A 216 -16.30 -14.92 6.34
CA ARG A 216 -17.43 -15.72 5.83
C ARG A 216 -17.00 -16.71 4.75
N ARG A 217 -16.18 -16.26 3.80
CA ARG A 217 -15.74 -17.08 2.66
C ARG A 217 -14.50 -17.92 2.97
N TRP A 218 -13.90 -17.80 4.16
CA TRP A 218 -12.57 -18.34 4.43
C TRP A 218 -12.43 -19.84 4.17
N GLU A 219 -13.41 -20.62 4.63
CA GLU A 219 -13.46 -22.08 4.44
C GLU A 219 -13.92 -22.48 3.04
N GLU A 220 -14.58 -21.58 2.30
CA GLU A 220 -15.04 -21.79 0.92
C GLU A 220 -13.95 -21.49 -0.12
N LEU A 221 -12.87 -20.81 0.29
CA LEU A 221 -11.76 -20.49 -0.57
C LEU A 221 -11.06 -21.77 -1.05
N LYS A 222 -10.78 -21.83 -2.36
CA LYS A 222 -10.01 -22.91 -2.96
C LYS A 222 -8.53 -22.72 -2.65
N TRP A 223 -8.10 -23.30 -1.53
CA TRP A 223 -6.71 -23.26 -1.08
C TRP A 223 -5.86 -24.27 -1.86
N GLU A 224 -4.82 -23.78 -2.51
CA GLU A 224 -3.83 -24.58 -3.24
C GLU A 224 -2.51 -24.54 -2.48
N ASP A 225 -1.83 -25.69 -2.35
CA ASP A 225 -0.52 -25.73 -1.72
C ASP A 225 0.52 -24.96 -2.55
N PHE A 226 1.34 -24.18 -1.87
CA PHE A 226 2.40 -23.37 -2.45
C PHE A 226 3.68 -24.20 -2.74
N SER A 227 3.67 -25.49 -2.44
CA SER A 227 4.81 -26.41 -2.54
C SER A 227 5.20 -26.78 -3.98
N ALA A 228 4.37 -26.47 -4.98
CA ALA A 228 4.53 -26.99 -6.34
C ALA A 228 5.43 -26.16 -7.29
N GLU A 229 5.88 -24.97 -6.90
CA GLU A 229 6.59 -24.06 -7.83
C GLU A 229 8.00 -23.66 -7.33
N GLN A 230 8.45 -24.21 -6.19
CA GLN A 230 9.87 -24.18 -5.81
C GLN A 230 10.61 -25.18 -6.70
N GLN A 231 11.15 -24.72 -7.83
CA GLN A 231 12.06 -25.53 -8.63
C GLN A 231 13.21 -26.09 -7.77
N PRO A 232 13.71 -27.28 -8.11
CA PRO A 232 14.63 -28.03 -7.28
C PRO A 232 15.85 -27.21 -6.92
N THR A 233 16.29 -27.32 -5.67
CA THR A 233 17.66 -27.00 -5.28
C THR A 233 18.58 -27.68 -6.28
N SER A 234 19.19 -26.91 -7.17
CA SER A 234 20.28 -27.38 -8.00
C SER A 234 21.45 -27.70 -7.06
N SER A 235 21.43 -28.92 -6.53
CA SER A 235 22.62 -29.62 -6.08
C SER A 235 23.44 -29.94 -7.32
N SER A 236 24.26 -28.98 -7.70
CA SER A 236 25.45 -29.23 -8.49
C SER A 236 26.48 -28.28 -7.94
N SER A 237 27.45 -28.85 -7.24
CA SER A 237 28.75 -28.24 -6.99
C SER A 237 29.38 -27.85 -8.32
N ILE A 238 29.03 -26.67 -8.82
CA ILE A 238 29.85 -25.97 -9.79
C ILE A 238 30.91 -25.25 -8.96
N GLN A 239 32.14 -25.75 -9.03
CA GLN A 239 33.30 -24.96 -8.63
C GLN A 239 33.31 -23.70 -9.50
N ILE A 240 32.86 -22.59 -8.94
CA ILE A 240 32.98 -21.27 -9.57
C ILE A 240 34.46 -20.89 -9.49
N THR A 241 35.19 -21.14 -10.57
CA THR A 241 36.40 -20.38 -10.86
C THR A 241 35.97 -18.98 -11.27
N THR A 242 36.59 -18.00 -10.63
CA THR A 242 36.36 -16.56 -10.74
C THR A 242 36.33 -16.03 -12.17
N THR A 243 35.23 -15.39 -12.57
CA THR A 243 35.26 -14.13 -13.34
C THR A 243 33.94 -13.36 -13.14
N PRO A 244 33.94 -12.09 -12.73
CA PRO A 244 32.70 -11.34 -12.53
C PRO A 244 32.23 -10.76 -13.86
N ASN A 245 31.13 -11.28 -14.39
CA ASN A 245 30.30 -10.52 -15.33
C ASN A 245 28.97 -10.19 -14.65
N ILE A 246 29.07 -9.33 -13.64
CA ILE A 246 27.92 -8.59 -13.15
C ILE A 246 27.62 -7.58 -14.25
N GLN A 247 26.61 -7.87 -15.08
CA GLN A 247 25.88 -6.82 -15.76
C GLN A 247 25.26 -5.95 -14.66
N GLN A 248 26.02 -4.92 -14.27
CA GLN A 248 25.50 -3.79 -13.53
C GLN A 248 24.30 -3.28 -14.31
N CYS A 249 23.13 -3.40 -13.72
CA CYS A 249 22.01 -2.55 -14.04
C CYS A 249 22.47 -1.12 -13.74
N LYS A 250 23.10 -0.45 -14.72
CA LYS A 250 23.46 0.96 -14.66
C LYS A 250 22.17 1.69 -14.34
N ARG A 251 22.07 2.23 -13.14
CA ARG A 251 21.11 3.29 -12.84
C ARG A 251 21.42 4.40 -13.85
N ARG A 252 20.51 4.59 -14.81
CA ARG A 252 20.59 5.71 -15.74
C ARG A 252 20.76 6.99 -14.92
N SER A 253 21.70 7.83 -15.32
CA SER A 253 21.87 9.11 -14.64
C SER A 253 20.66 9.98 -14.95
N ASN A 254 20.29 10.89 -14.04
CA ASN A 254 19.21 11.83 -14.30
C ASN A 254 19.46 12.68 -15.56
N GLN A 255 20.72 12.82 -15.99
CA GLN A 255 21.10 13.53 -17.20
C GLN A 255 20.73 12.76 -18.47
N GLU A 256 20.89 11.43 -18.49
CA GLU A 256 20.44 10.58 -19.61
C GLU A 256 18.90 10.59 -19.76
N LEU A 257 18.17 10.72 -18.66
CA LEU A 257 16.71 10.86 -18.66
C LEU A 257 16.25 12.22 -19.19
N LEU A 258 16.99 13.30 -18.90
CA LEU A 258 16.70 14.63 -19.44
C LEU A 258 16.98 14.70 -20.95
N GLU A 259 18.10 14.16 -21.41
CA GLU A 259 18.44 14.13 -22.85
C GLU A 259 17.41 13.33 -23.68
N GLU A 260 16.86 12.25 -23.13
CA GLU A 260 15.82 11.46 -23.80
C GLU A 260 14.47 12.20 -23.89
N LEU A 261 14.15 13.03 -22.89
CA LEU A 261 12.94 13.87 -22.90
C LEU A 261 13.09 15.03 -23.90
N GLU A 262 14.25 15.69 -23.93
CA GLU A 262 14.55 16.75 -24.90
C GLU A 262 14.59 16.25 -26.36
N ALA A 263 14.97 14.99 -26.57
CA ALA A 263 14.92 14.36 -27.90
C ALA A 263 13.48 14.08 -28.38
N LYS A 264 12.53 13.87 -27.46
CA LYS A 264 11.12 13.59 -27.78
C LYS A 264 10.31 14.85 -28.09
N ASP A 265 10.73 16.00 -27.57
CA ASP A 265 10.08 17.30 -27.80
C ASP A 265 10.57 18.03 -29.07
N LYS A 266 11.52 17.47 -29.84
CA LYS A 266 11.88 18.04 -31.13
C LYS A 266 10.76 17.78 -32.15
N PRO A 267 10.15 18.83 -32.75
CA PRO A 267 9.12 18.66 -33.76
C PRO A 267 9.72 17.93 -34.97
N LYS A 268 9.09 16.81 -35.36
CA LYS A 268 9.42 16.08 -36.58
C LYS A 268 9.29 17.05 -37.75
N ARG A 269 10.42 17.45 -38.35
CA ARG A 269 10.43 18.21 -39.60
C ARG A 269 9.70 17.38 -40.65
N ASN A 270 8.60 17.92 -41.14
CA ASN A 270 7.80 17.33 -42.20
C ASN A 270 8.61 17.46 -43.51
N PRO A 271 9.02 16.37 -44.18
CA PRO A 271 9.90 16.46 -45.34
C PRO A 271 9.21 16.87 -46.64
N PHE A 272 7.93 17.24 -46.61
CA PHE A 272 7.16 17.68 -47.79
C PHE A 272 6.76 19.14 -47.68
N SER A 273 7.70 20.05 -47.95
CA SER A 273 7.37 21.42 -48.35
C SER A 273 8.52 21.99 -49.18
N THR A 274 8.61 21.52 -50.42
CA THR A 274 9.21 22.26 -51.53
C THR A 274 8.62 21.69 -52.81
N MET A 275 7.70 22.42 -53.42
CA MET A 275 7.53 22.60 -54.87
C MET A 275 6.17 23.27 -55.09
N ASN A 276 6.22 24.56 -55.41
CA ASN A 276 5.47 25.15 -56.52
C ASN A 276 5.91 26.61 -56.65
N GLU A 277 6.94 26.81 -57.47
CA GLU A 277 7.10 28.02 -58.27
C GLU A 277 6.75 27.63 -59.71
N HIS A 278 5.61 28.11 -60.20
CA HIS A 278 5.35 28.64 -61.55
C HIS A 278 3.93 29.16 -61.63
#